data_AF-A0A538U5V1-F1
#
_entry.id   AF-A0A538U5V1-F1
#
_cell.length_a   1.000
_cell.length_b   1.000
_cell.length_c   1.000
_cell.angle_alpha   90.00
_cell.angle_beta   90.00
_cell.angle_gamma   90.00
#
_symmetry.space_group_name_H-M   'P 1'
#
loop_
_entity.id
_entity.type
_entity.pdbx_description
1 polymer ?
#
loop_
_entity_poly.entity_id
_entity_poly.type
_entity_poly.pdbx_seq_one_letter_code
_entity_poly.pdbx_strand_id
1 'polypeptide(L)'
;MNGAGGHDPVREIARSLSQVIAQALADGAPVATLHSARDLAQLLSLRGLDRLLAAVAPHAGDRWPAAMVPVLEQVRRAALECGREGNVEPLRRVDDELSLMAQAIERVWPTTPAGAAPDAPSAPRPAPAPRPPAPSAEVSPVSLATAMEGLPVARGSEETLRSVLLPPPAAGALRAALDWLLGEATPRPRPAFASDGSALEVTCEGVHYSGLHPAAEVLASVGGHLGPAGDRPNAWTVRVPVAAARETFLMLEQGELQLAVPWHAVSRVKLMPIEAIDALSGRKGLPVLEPITRAPRRAAELPVVVVALGLKRACLVADRLVWRMSAEPASLPGASPAQGIVRAVRSSDDELYWVLEPAWLLRGVTAPPLAEPPRRRPPPAAPPRVETPARPIAPAPAGPAPAGPPPPIPFPSRERAEARPEPVLPLEAAQVEPLAAPPAASAPTGSALPAVSEPPVVPTPRPLASPPPAPVPTVAPPSRAPARREVLVAEDSITARIFLARMLEQRGFAVHAVGTAAELRALLPHGPWALVCADSELPDARGSEYLTEIMRAAADTGSPMVALVRDGADERLARVAGVVATLRKPYEPAALARLLSRLVPDLPGTTRAPGHPPDPGEWGAR
;
A
#
# COMPACT_ATOMS: atom_id res chain seq x y z
N MET A 1 82.57 26.39 12.45
CA MET A 1 81.53 26.22 13.48
C MET A 1 80.19 26.10 12.76
N ASN A 2 79.83 24.86 12.39
CA ASN A 2 78.52 24.51 11.82
C ASN A 2 77.48 24.69 12.93
N GLY A 3 76.33 25.33 12.76
CA GLY A 3 75.36 25.17 11.69
C GLY A 3 74.10 24.56 12.29
N ALA A 4 73.52 25.21 13.31
CA ALA A 4 72.28 24.79 13.96
C ALA A 4 71.08 25.27 13.13
N GLY A 5 70.75 24.53 12.07
CA GLY A 5 69.56 24.75 11.25
C GLY A 5 68.31 24.26 11.98
N GLY A 6 67.69 25.15 12.77
CA GLY A 6 66.35 24.90 13.32
C GLY A 6 65.36 24.59 12.20
N HIS A 7 64.83 23.36 12.19
CA HIS A 7 63.75 22.96 11.30
C HIS A 7 62.49 23.69 11.73
N ASP A 8 62.12 24.75 11.00
CA ASP A 8 60.83 25.40 11.14
C ASP A 8 59.78 24.56 10.39
N PRO A 9 58.91 23.81 11.10
CA PRO A 9 57.98 22.88 10.48
C PRO A 9 57.01 23.59 9.53
N VAL A 10 56.72 24.87 9.76
CA VAL A 10 55.84 25.66 8.88
C VAL A 10 56.50 25.93 7.54
N ARG A 11 57.81 26.21 7.54
CA ARG A 11 58.59 26.38 6.30
C ARG A 11 58.71 25.09 5.51
N GLU A 12 58.81 23.96 6.19
CA GLU A 12 58.87 22.64 5.56
C GLU A 12 57.54 22.27 4.89
N ILE A 13 56.41 22.54 5.55
CA ILE A 13 55.07 22.35 5.00
C ILE A 13 54.84 23.26 3.79
N ALA A 14 55.21 24.55 3.87
CA ALA A 14 55.06 25.49 2.76
C ALA A 14 55.91 25.10 1.54
N ARG A 15 57.12 24.58 1.76
CA ARG A 15 58.01 24.08 0.69
C ARG A 15 57.49 22.79 0.06
N SER A 16 57.00 21.87 0.89
CA SER A 16 56.38 20.61 0.43
C SER A 16 55.13 20.89 -0.40
N LEU A 17 54.26 21.80 0.06
CA LEU A 17 53.07 22.25 -0.68
C LEU A 17 53.45 22.84 -2.06
N SER A 18 54.44 23.73 -2.08
CA SER A 18 54.94 24.35 -3.30
C SER A 18 55.39 23.30 -4.32
N GLN A 19 56.15 22.30 -3.86
CA GLN A 19 56.68 21.22 -4.69
C GLN A 19 55.58 20.30 -5.23
N VAL A 20 54.61 19.93 -4.38
CA VAL A 20 53.48 19.06 -4.77
C VAL A 20 52.57 19.77 -5.77
N ILE A 21 52.27 21.05 -5.59
CA ILE A 21 51.46 21.83 -6.56
C ILE A 21 52.20 21.97 -7.89
N ALA A 22 53.51 22.24 -7.87
CA ALA A 22 54.30 22.35 -9.10
C ALA A 22 54.32 21.03 -9.89
N GLN A 23 54.44 19.89 -9.19
CA GLN A 23 54.38 18.56 -9.81
C GLN A 23 52.98 18.22 -10.32
N ALA A 24 51.93 18.53 -9.55
CA ALA A 24 50.54 18.25 -9.92
C ALA A 24 50.08 19.04 -11.15
N LEU A 25 50.60 20.25 -11.33
CA LEU A 25 50.21 21.10 -12.45
C LEU A 25 51.11 20.91 -13.68
N ALA A 26 52.20 20.14 -13.63
CA ALA A 26 53.07 19.92 -14.79
C ALA A 26 52.31 19.30 -15.99
N ASP A 27 52.73 19.61 -17.21
CA ASP A 27 52.14 19.01 -18.42
C ASP A 27 52.36 17.48 -18.37
N GLY A 28 51.28 16.70 -18.50
CA GLY A 28 51.33 15.24 -18.39
C GLY A 28 51.51 14.70 -16.96
N ALA A 29 51.27 15.50 -15.93
CA ALA A 29 51.33 15.04 -14.54
C ALA A 29 50.31 13.91 -14.27
N PRO A 30 50.70 12.86 -13.51
CA PRO A 30 49.78 11.81 -13.10
C PRO A 30 48.63 12.38 -12.27
N VAL A 31 47.41 11.90 -12.52
CA VAL A 31 46.19 12.30 -11.78
C VAL A 31 46.36 12.08 -10.26
N ALA A 32 47.14 11.08 -9.85
CA ALA A 32 47.47 10.82 -8.45
C ALA A 32 48.18 12.00 -7.75
N THR A 33 49.08 12.70 -8.44
CA THR A 33 49.81 13.86 -7.88
C THR A 33 48.87 15.03 -7.62
N LEU A 34 47.81 15.14 -8.44
CA LEU A 34 46.77 16.14 -8.29
C LEU A 34 45.84 15.85 -7.11
N HIS A 35 45.56 14.58 -6.83
CA HIS A 35 44.88 14.17 -5.59
C HIS A 35 45.70 14.54 -4.35
N SER A 36 47.01 14.29 -4.34
CA SER A 36 47.88 14.69 -3.23
C SER A 36 47.92 16.20 -3.00
N ALA A 37 47.89 17.01 -4.07
CA ALA A 37 47.81 18.46 -3.95
C ALA A 37 46.49 18.93 -3.32
N ARG A 38 45.37 18.24 -3.60
CA ARG A 38 44.06 18.52 -3.02
C ARG A 38 44.00 18.17 -1.55
N ASP A 39 44.56 17.03 -1.14
CA ASP A 39 44.63 16.63 0.26
C ASP A 39 45.38 17.68 1.09
N LEU A 40 46.49 18.21 0.57
CA LEU A 40 47.24 19.29 1.21
C LEU A 40 46.46 20.61 1.26
N ALA A 41 45.73 20.97 0.20
CA ALA A 41 44.88 22.16 0.19
C ALA A 41 43.77 22.08 1.26
N GLN A 42 43.17 20.89 1.44
CA GLN A 42 42.16 20.65 2.47
C GLN A 42 42.74 20.74 3.88
N LEU A 43 43.91 20.13 4.12
CA LEU A 43 44.62 20.21 5.40
C LEU A 43 44.94 21.66 5.80
N LEU A 44 45.25 22.51 4.83
CA LEU A 44 45.57 23.92 5.03
C LEU A 44 44.36 24.87 5.00
N SER A 45 43.16 24.31 4.81
CA SER A 45 41.88 25.02 4.68
C SER A 45 41.81 26.03 3.52
N LEU A 46 42.51 25.73 2.41
CA LEU A 46 42.48 26.51 1.15
C LEU A 46 41.38 25.97 0.23
N ARG A 47 40.16 26.51 0.39
CA ARG A 47 38.95 25.96 -0.25
C ARG A 47 38.88 26.30 -1.73
N GLY A 48 39.34 27.49 -2.11
CA GLY A 48 39.41 27.90 -3.50
C GLY A 48 40.43 27.10 -4.29
N LEU A 49 41.59 26.82 -3.71
CA LEU A 49 42.60 25.96 -4.31
C LEU A 49 42.12 24.52 -4.50
N ASP A 50 41.49 23.90 -3.51
CA ASP A 50 40.92 22.53 -3.66
C ASP A 50 39.86 22.51 -4.78
N ARG A 51 38.96 23.50 -4.80
CA ARG A 51 37.92 23.57 -5.83
C ARG A 51 38.50 23.76 -7.23
N LEU A 52 39.52 24.60 -7.38
CA LEU A 52 40.19 24.81 -8.65
C LEU A 52 40.91 23.55 -9.12
N LEU A 53 41.66 22.88 -8.23
CA LEU A 53 42.30 21.61 -8.55
C LEU A 53 41.28 20.54 -8.95
N ALA A 54 40.12 20.48 -8.28
CA ALA A 54 39.02 19.59 -8.66
C ALA A 54 38.46 19.89 -10.07
N ALA A 55 38.31 21.16 -10.41
CA ALA A 55 37.78 21.59 -11.71
C ALA A 55 38.73 21.26 -12.87
N VAL A 56 40.04 21.31 -12.64
CA VAL A 56 41.04 21.02 -13.66
C VAL A 56 41.43 19.53 -13.73
N ALA A 57 41.13 18.73 -12.70
CA ALA A 57 41.49 17.32 -12.61
C ALA A 57 41.09 16.47 -13.85
N PRO A 58 39.91 16.68 -14.47
CA PRO A 58 39.52 15.89 -15.66
C PRO A 58 40.33 16.22 -16.92
N HIS A 59 41.11 17.30 -16.89
CA HIS A 59 42.03 17.71 -17.96
C HIS A 59 43.49 17.37 -17.62
N ALA A 60 43.75 16.70 -16.49
CA ALA A 60 45.09 16.29 -16.08
C ALA A 60 45.53 15.03 -16.84
N GLY A 61 46.82 14.98 -17.22
CA GLY A 61 47.40 13.90 -18.02
C GLY A 61 47.58 14.24 -19.50
N ASP A 62 46.83 15.22 -20.02
CA ASP A 62 46.98 15.79 -21.37
C ASP A 62 47.60 17.21 -21.30
N ARG A 63 47.85 17.85 -22.46
CA ARG A 63 48.33 19.24 -22.51
C ARG A 63 47.20 20.20 -22.12
N TRP A 64 47.46 21.09 -21.16
CA TRP A 64 46.44 22.01 -20.65
C TRP A 64 45.84 22.89 -21.75
N PRO A 65 44.49 23.05 -21.81
CA PRO A 65 43.84 23.97 -22.73
C PRO A 65 44.39 25.40 -22.57
N ALA A 66 44.62 26.10 -23.69
CA ALA A 66 45.23 27.44 -23.68
C ALA A 66 44.49 28.45 -22.80
N ALA A 67 43.16 28.30 -22.64
CA ALA A 67 42.34 29.14 -21.77
C ALA A 67 42.58 28.90 -20.26
N MET A 68 43.09 27.73 -19.87
CA MET A 68 43.35 27.36 -18.47
C MET A 68 44.78 27.68 -18.04
N VAL A 69 45.71 27.79 -19.00
CA VAL A 69 47.13 28.09 -18.75
C VAL A 69 47.33 29.33 -17.85
N PRO A 70 46.67 30.49 -18.07
CA PRO A 70 46.85 31.66 -17.21
C PRO A 70 46.46 31.42 -15.75
N VAL A 71 45.39 30.65 -15.53
CA VAL A 71 44.87 30.33 -14.19
C VAL A 71 45.81 29.35 -13.47
N LEU A 72 46.29 28.32 -14.17
CA LEU A 72 47.28 27.38 -13.62
C LEU A 72 48.60 28.08 -13.29
N GLU A 73 49.02 29.04 -14.11
CA GLU A 73 50.23 29.81 -13.87
C GLU A 73 50.10 30.80 -12.70
N GLN A 74 48.89 31.27 -12.40
CA GLN A 74 48.60 32.06 -11.20
C GLN A 74 48.74 31.21 -9.94
N VAL A 75 48.23 29.97 -9.96
CA VAL A 75 48.40 29.01 -8.84
C VAL A 75 49.88 28.64 -8.65
N ARG A 76 50.62 28.37 -9.74
CA ARG A 76 52.06 28.07 -9.65
C ARG A 76 52.86 29.22 -9.07
N ARG A 77 52.57 30.47 -9.46
CA ARG A 77 53.22 31.65 -8.89
C ARG A 77 52.94 31.80 -7.40
N ALA A 78 51.68 31.71 -6.98
CA ALA A 78 51.32 31.79 -5.55
C ALA A 78 51.96 30.65 -4.74
N ALA A 79 52.00 29.43 -5.27
CA ALA A 79 52.65 28.29 -4.62
C ALA A 79 54.18 28.45 -4.53
N LEU A 80 54.82 29.04 -5.53
CA LEU A 80 56.26 29.34 -5.51
C LEU A 80 56.60 30.43 -4.48
N GLU A 81 55.76 31.46 -4.37
CA GLU A 81 55.87 32.50 -3.33
C GLU A 81 55.74 31.89 -1.94
N CYS A 82 54.79 30.98 -1.70
CA CYS A 82 54.68 30.24 -0.45
C CYS A 82 55.95 29.46 -0.10
N GLY A 83 56.57 28.80 -1.10
CA GLY A 83 57.83 28.08 -0.91
C GLY A 83 59.03 28.98 -0.58
N ARG A 84 59.06 30.20 -1.13
CA ARG A 84 60.12 31.20 -0.89
C ARG A 84 59.96 31.91 0.46
N GLU A 85 58.75 32.31 0.80
CA GLU A 85 58.44 33.01 2.06
C GLU A 85 58.31 32.05 3.25
N GLY A 86 58.14 30.75 2.97
CA GLY A 86 58.03 29.71 3.99
C GLY A 86 56.72 29.76 4.77
N ASN A 87 55.66 30.33 4.18
CA ASN A 87 54.32 30.41 4.76
C ASN A 87 53.26 30.23 3.65
N VAL A 88 52.00 30.00 4.02
CA VAL A 88 50.89 29.73 3.08
C VAL A 88 50.04 30.96 2.77
N GLU A 89 50.44 32.14 3.24
CA GLU A 89 49.67 33.39 3.13
C GLU A 89 49.49 33.87 1.68
N PRO A 90 50.47 33.77 0.78
CA PRO A 90 50.27 34.08 -0.64
C PRO A 90 49.11 33.30 -1.28
N LEU A 91 48.98 31.99 -0.98
CA LEU A 91 47.86 31.17 -1.44
C LEU A 91 46.52 31.56 -0.78
N ARG A 92 46.53 31.95 0.50
CA ARG A 92 45.32 32.43 1.19
C ARG A 92 44.77 33.72 0.59
N ARG A 93 45.65 34.65 0.21
CA ARG A 93 45.25 35.94 -0.40
C ARG A 93 44.51 35.75 -1.72
N VAL A 94 44.87 34.73 -2.50
CA VAL A 94 44.26 34.45 -3.80
C VAL A 94 43.16 33.39 -3.73
N ASP A 95 42.93 32.73 -2.60
CA ASP A 95 42.01 31.58 -2.48
C ASP A 95 40.58 31.91 -2.95
N ASP A 96 40.05 33.08 -2.55
CA ASP A 96 38.72 33.53 -2.99
C ASP A 96 38.66 33.74 -4.52
N GLU A 97 39.73 34.26 -5.12
CA GLU A 97 39.84 34.45 -6.57
C GLU A 97 39.93 33.10 -7.29
N LEU A 98 40.70 32.14 -6.76
CA LEU A 98 40.80 30.78 -7.29
C LEU A 98 39.44 30.07 -7.26
N SER A 99 38.63 30.30 -6.24
CA SER A 99 37.26 29.79 -6.14
C SER A 99 36.34 30.35 -7.24
N LEU A 100 36.48 31.64 -7.57
CA LEU A 100 35.73 32.27 -8.66
C LEU A 100 36.21 31.75 -10.04
N MET A 101 37.51 31.58 -10.22
CA MET A 101 38.09 31.00 -11.43
C MET A 101 37.66 29.54 -11.63
N ALA A 102 37.60 28.74 -10.57
CA ALA A 102 37.08 27.38 -10.61
C ALA A 102 35.62 27.35 -11.11
N GLN A 103 34.78 28.25 -10.62
CA GLN A 103 33.39 28.37 -11.09
C GLN A 103 33.30 28.79 -12.56
N ALA A 104 34.21 29.63 -13.04
CA ALA A 104 34.28 30.01 -14.44
C ALA A 104 34.69 28.80 -15.32
N ILE A 105 35.68 28.02 -14.89
CA ILE A 105 36.11 26.80 -15.58
C ILE A 105 34.99 25.77 -15.62
N GLU A 106 34.29 25.52 -14.50
CA GLU A 106 33.13 24.62 -14.42
C GLU A 106 32.00 25.01 -15.40
N ARG A 107 31.87 26.30 -15.74
CA ARG A 107 30.88 26.79 -16.71
C ARG A 107 31.32 26.64 -18.16
N VAL A 108 32.61 26.87 -18.45
CA VAL A 108 33.15 26.87 -19.82
C VAL A 108 33.52 25.46 -20.27
N TRP A 109 34.10 24.65 -19.37
CA TRP A 109 34.43 23.24 -19.57
C TRP A 109 33.63 22.39 -18.57
N PRO A 110 32.34 22.14 -18.82
CA PRO A 110 31.57 21.19 -18.03
C PRO A 110 32.18 19.80 -18.21
N THR A 111 32.92 19.35 -17.20
CA THR A 111 33.55 18.04 -17.22
C THR A 111 32.47 16.98 -17.17
N THR A 112 32.32 16.23 -18.26
CA THR A 112 31.48 15.03 -18.28
C THR A 112 32.27 13.93 -17.55
N PRO A 113 31.70 13.22 -16.56
CA PRO A 113 32.44 12.17 -15.88
C PRO A 113 32.84 11.08 -16.89
N ALA A 114 34.13 10.84 -17.07
CA ALA A 114 34.63 9.78 -17.94
C ALA A 114 34.24 8.42 -17.33
N GLY A 115 33.24 7.79 -17.95
CA GLY A 115 32.62 6.54 -17.49
C GLY A 115 31.17 6.33 -17.95
N ALA A 116 30.53 7.33 -18.59
CA ALA A 116 29.17 7.19 -19.13
C ALA A 116 29.18 6.96 -20.65
N ALA A 117 28.83 5.73 -21.06
CA ALA A 117 28.37 5.42 -22.41
C ALA A 117 26.97 6.06 -22.65
N PRO A 118 26.47 6.14 -23.90
CA PRO A 118 25.59 7.23 -24.32
C PRO A 118 24.17 7.10 -23.73
N ASP A 119 23.81 8.02 -22.83
CA ASP A 119 22.50 8.07 -22.17
C ASP A 119 21.49 8.96 -22.88
N ALA A 120 20.33 8.38 -23.15
CA ALA A 120 19.08 9.04 -23.51
C ALA A 120 18.57 9.91 -22.32
N PRO A 121 17.68 10.89 -22.57
CA PRO A 121 17.67 12.19 -21.93
C PRO A 121 17.52 12.13 -20.40
N SER A 122 18.56 12.59 -19.70
CA SER A 122 18.64 12.59 -18.24
C SER A 122 18.34 13.97 -17.62
N ALA A 123 17.60 13.86 -16.52
CA ALA A 123 16.97 14.84 -15.63
C ALA A 123 17.79 16.08 -15.19
N PRO A 124 17.10 17.14 -14.72
CA PRO A 124 17.73 18.29 -14.08
C PRO A 124 18.63 17.89 -12.91
N ARG A 125 19.80 18.55 -12.78
CA ARG A 125 20.74 18.40 -11.66
C ARG A 125 19.98 18.46 -10.32
N PRO A 126 20.22 17.53 -9.38
CA PRO A 126 19.70 17.70 -8.04
C PRO A 126 20.32 18.98 -7.47
N ALA A 127 19.45 19.82 -6.90
CA ALA A 127 19.84 20.87 -5.97
C ALA A 127 20.86 20.31 -4.97
N PRO A 128 21.74 21.14 -4.37
CA PRO A 128 22.49 20.72 -3.19
C PRO A 128 21.51 19.97 -2.29
N ALA A 129 21.88 18.76 -1.84
CA ALA A 129 21.09 18.05 -0.85
C ALA A 129 20.71 19.10 0.18
N PRO A 130 19.41 19.34 0.43
CA PRO A 130 19.03 20.30 1.43
C PRO A 130 19.86 19.93 2.64
N ARG A 131 20.59 20.89 3.22
CA ARG A 131 20.98 20.77 4.62
C ARG A 131 19.81 20.08 5.30
N PRO A 132 19.99 18.98 6.08
CA PRO A 132 18.88 18.47 6.88
C PRO A 132 18.26 19.72 7.48
N PRO A 133 16.99 20.02 7.15
CA PRO A 133 16.50 21.35 7.40
C PRO A 133 16.78 21.59 8.87
N ALA A 134 17.56 22.63 9.18
CA ALA A 134 17.86 22.98 10.56
C ALA A 134 16.53 22.83 11.30
N PRO A 135 16.44 21.90 12.28
CA PRO A 135 15.22 21.16 12.62
C PRO A 135 14.04 22.07 12.36
N SER A 136 13.36 21.86 11.21
CA SER A 136 12.38 22.81 10.67
C SER A 136 11.50 23.21 11.83
N ALA A 137 11.67 24.45 12.32
CA ALA A 137 11.17 24.93 13.60
C ALA A 137 9.94 24.15 14.03
N GLU A 138 10.09 23.16 14.93
CA GLU A 138 9.16 22.03 15.16
C GLU A 138 7.74 22.40 14.76
N VAL A 139 7.40 22.17 13.49
CA VAL A 139 6.11 22.62 12.98
C VAL A 139 5.11 21.62 13.52
N SER A 140 4.39 22.04 14.55
CA SER A 140 3.41 21.19 15.23
C SER A 140 2.51 20.51 14.21
N PRO A 141 2.31 19.18 14.33
CA PRO A 141 1.48 18.46 13.40
C PRO A 141 0.04 19.00 13.44
N VAL A 142 -0.61 19.00 12.27
CA VAL A 142 -1.95 19.56 12.09
C VAL A 142 -2.98 18.46 12.29
N SER A 143 -4.03 18.73 13.07
CA SER A 143 -5.14 17.79 13.20
C SER A 143 -5.88 17.66 11.87
N LEU A 144 -6.26 16.41 11.52
CA LEU A 144 -7.06 16.14 10.33
C LEU A 144 -8.39 16.92 10.34
N ALA A 145 -9.00 17.12 11.51
CA ALA A 145 -10.22 17.92 11.65
C ALA A 145 -10.02 19.37 11.19
N THR A 146 -8.89 19.98 11.58
CA THR A 146 -8.53 21.35 11.18
C THR A 146 -8.22 21.41 9.68
N ALA A 147 -7.49 20.43 9.15
CA ALA A 147 -7.18 20.39 7.72
C ALA A 147 -8.45 20.28 6.85
N MET A 148 -9.44 19.52 7.33
CA MET A 148 -10.68 19.23 6.60
C MET A 148 -11.85 20.17 6.95
N GLU A 149 -11.57 21.31 7.59
CA GLU A 149 -12.60 22.26 7.98
C GLU A 149 -13.46 22.72 6.79
N GLY A 150 -14.78 22.76 6.98
CA GLY A 150 -15.75 23.13 5.94
C GLY A 150 -16.00 22.07 4.84
N LEU A 151 -15.40 20.88 4.94
CA LEU A 151 -15.62 19.79 3.99
C LEU A 151 -16.66 18.80 4.54
N PRO A 152 -17.74 18.46 3.80
CA PRO A 152 -18.74 17.51 4.30
C PRO A 152 -18.17 16.10 4.27
N VAL A 153 -18.10 15.45 5.43
CA VAL A 153 -17.52 14.10 5.59
C VAL A 153 -18.59 13.00 5.70
N ALA A 154 -18.21 11.76 5.37
CA ALA A 154 -19.07 10.61 5.56
C ALA A 154 -19.28 10.31 7.06
N ARG A 155 -20.42 9.70 7.40
CA ARG A 155 -20.68 9.24 8.78
C ARG A 155 -19.67 8.15 9.16
N GLY A 156 -19.18 8.17 10.39
CA GLY A 156 -18.17 7.23 10.89
C GLY A 156 -16.72 7.73 10.79
N SER A 157 -16.47 8.82 10.07
CA SER A 157 -15.12 9.42 9.96
C SER A 157 -14.76 10.42 11.08
N GLU A 158 -15.71 10.71 11.97
CA GLU A 158 -15.57 11.73 13.03
C GLU A 158 -14.46 11.40 14.03
N GLU A 159 -14.31 10.13 14.39
CA GLU A 159 -13.26 9.68 15.30
C GLU A 159 -11.87 9.79 14.65
N THR A 160 -11.74 9.39 13.39
CA THR A 160 -10.51 9.51 12.60
C THR A 160 -10.08 10.97 12.43
N LEU A 161 -11.04 11.88 12.19
CA LEU A 161 -10.78 13.33 12.10
C LEU A 161 -10.17 13.88 13.38
N ARG A 162 -10.60 13.39 14.54
CA ARG A 162 -10.12 13.85 15.86
C ARG A 162 -8.77 13.25 16.26
N SER A 163 -8.52 11.99 15.89
CA SER A 163 -7.34 11.25 16.36
C SER A 163 -6.11 11.36 15.45
N VAL A 164 -6.31 11.64 14.15
CA VAL A 164 -5.20 11.65 13.19
C VAL A 164 -4.53 13.02 13.12
N LEU A 165 -3.21 12.98 13.25
CA LEU A 165 -2.32 14.11 13.04
C LEU A 165 -1.57 13.94 11.71
N LEU A 166 -1.44 15.03 10.96
CA LEU A 166 -0.75 15.06 9.68
C LEU A 166 0.44 16.02 9.73
N PRO A 167 1.55 15.71 9.04
CA PRO A 167 2.56 16.72 8.74
C PRO A 167 1.91 17.89 7.99
N PRO A 168 2.23 19.16 8.29
CA PRO A 168 1.62 20.31 7.64
C PRO A 168 1.63 20.27 6.10
N PRO A 169 2.73 19.84 5.44
CA PRO A 169 2.74 19.67 3.98
C PRO A 169 1.72 18.63 3.50
N ALA A 170 1.59 17.50 4.23
CA ALA A 170 0.65 16.44 3.89
C ALA A 170 -0.80 16.88 4.11
N ALA A 171 -1.09 17.67 5.15
CA ALA A 171 -2.40 18.26 5.39
C ALA A 171 -2.83 19.19 4.25
N GLY A 172 -1.93 20.10 3.84
CA GLY A 172 -2.19 21.01 2.72
C GLY A 172 -2.36 20.26 1.39
N ALA A 173 -1.50 19.28 1.13
CA ALA A 173 -1.57 18.46 -0.07
C ALA A 173 -2.88 17.66 -0.15
N LEU A 174 -3.28 17.03 0.95
CA LEU A 174 -4.54 16.29 1.03
C LEU A 174 -5.73 17.22 0.78
N ARG A 175 -5.74 18.41 1.37
CA ARG A 175 -6.84 19.36 1.19
C ARG A 175 -6.96 19.79 -0.27
N ALA A 176 -5.85 20.21 -0.89
CA ALA A 176 -5.84 20.61 -2.29
C ALA A 176 -6.28 19.47 -3.22
N ALA A 177 -5.80 18.25 -2.96
CA ALA A 177 -6.20 17.06 -3.70
C ALA A 177 -7.72 16.82 -3.61
N LEU A 178 -8.30 16.87 -2.41
CA LEU A 178 -9.74 16.70 -2.23
C LEU A 178 -10.56 17.81 -2.90
N ASP A 179 -10.08 19.05 -2.88
CA ASP A 179 -10.77 20.15 -3.56
C ASP A 179 -10.82 19.94 -5.09
N TRP A 180 -9.73 19.46 -5.71
CA TRP A 180 -9.74 19.09 -7.13
C TRP A 180 -10.58 17.84 -7.43
N LEU A 181 -10.56 16.84 -6.55
CA LEU A 181 -11.28 15.58 -6.76
C LEU A 181 -12.80 15.75 -6.59
N LEU A 182 -13.23 16.52 -5.59
CA LEU A 182 -14.65 16.67 -5.26
C LEU A 182 -15.31 17.85 -5.99
N GLY A 183 -14.51 18.80 -6.50
CA GLY A 183 -14.98 19.99 -7.18
C GLY A 183 -15.94 20.83 -6.33
N GLU A 184 -16.74 21.65 -7.02
CA GLU A 184 -17.80 22.49 -6.44
C GLU A 184 -19.20 21.87 -6.62
N ALA A 185 -19.27 20.56 -6.88
CA ALA A 185 -20.53 19.86 -7.11
C ALA A 185 -21.51 20.06 -5.95
N THR A 186 -22.79 20.25 -6.27
CA THR A 186 -23.87 20.41 -5.28
C THR A 186 -24.95 19.34 -5.50
N PRO A 187 -25.18 18.43 -4.53
CA PRO A 187 -24.48 18.28 -3.26
C PRO A 187 -23.04 17.75 -3.44
N ARG A 188 -22.12 18.25 -2.62
CA ARG A 188 -20.69 17.86 -2.66
C ARG A 188 -20.55 16.41 -2.17
N PRO A 189 -19.76 15.55 -2.83
CA PRO A 189 -19.55 14.19 -2.37
C PRO A 189 -18.88 14.17 -0.99
N ARG A 190 -19.20 13.16 -0.19
CA ARG A 190 -18.72 13.02 1.18
C ARG A 190 -17.60 11.98 1.25
N PRO A 191 -16.32 12.37 1.30
CA PRO A 191 -15.24 11.41 1.44
C PRO A 191 -15.31 10.69 2.79
N ALA A 192 -14.96 9.41 2.77
CA ALA A 192 -14.81 8.58 3.96
C ALA A 192 -13.35 8.48 4.35
N PHE A 193 -13.03 8.84 5.58
CA PHE A 193 -11.69 8.76 6.16
C PHE A 193 -11.58 7.52 7.04
N ALA A 194 -10.48 6.80 6.90
CA ALA A 194 -10.10 5.67 7.72
C ALA A 194 -8.59 5.73 8.03
N SER A 195 -8.20 5.36 9.24
CA SER A 195 -6.80 5.28 9.64
C SER A 195 -6.63 4.21 10.70
N ASP A 196 -5.52 3.50 10.64
CA ASP A 196 -5.05 2.57 11.67
C ASP A 196 -3.89 3.14 12.49
N GLY A 197 -3.67 4.47 12.39
CA GLY A 197 -2.55 5.17 13.02
C GLY A 197 -1.22 5.08 12.26
N SER A 198 -1.13 4.28 11.19
CA SER A 198 0.11 4.12 10.39
C SER A 198 0.03 4.77 9.02
N ALA A 199 -1.17 4.96 8.47
CA ALA A 199 -1.41 5.76 7.27
C ALA A 199 -2.87 6.23 7.25
N LEU A 200 -3.12 7.39 6.65
CA LEU A 200 -4.48 7.88 6.43
C LEU A 200 -4.95 7.42 5.05
N GLU A 201 -6.13 6.84 5.01
CA GLU A 201 -6.83 6.44 3.79
C GLU A 201 -8.12 7.24 3.64
N VAL A 202 -8.34 7.81 2.46
CA VAL A 202 -9.52 8.60 2.13
C VAL A 202 -10.18 8.04 0.89
N THR A 203 -11.40 7.55 1.01
CA THR A 203 -12.20 7.04 -0.11
C THR A 203 -13.14 8.14 -0.60
N CYS A 204 -13.06 8.46 -1.89
CA CYS A 204 -13.86 9.46 -2.57
C CYS A 204 -14.72 8.80 -3.65
N GLU A 205 -16.01 9.11 -3.69
CA GLU A 205 -16.93 8.68 -4.74
C GLU A 205 -17.34 9.89 -5.58
N GLY A 206 -17.59 9.68 -6.89
CA GLY A 206 -18.03 10.77 -7.78
C GLY A 206 -16.96 11.80 -8.08
N VAL A 207 -15.70 11.39 -8.24
CA VAL A 207 -14.57 12.30 -8.47
C VAL A 207 -14.60 12.95 -9.85
N HIS A 208 -14.11 14.19 -9.92
CA HIS A 208 -13.83 14.91 -11.15
C HIS A 208 -12.56 14.39 -11.81
N TYR A 209 -12.71 13.74 -12.97
CA TYR A 209 -11.58 13.16 -13.71
C TYR A 209 -10.53 14.19 -14.14
N SER A 210 -10.92 15.43 -14.42
CA SER A 210 -9.98 16.54 -14.72
C SER A 210 -9.10 16.93 -13.52
N GLY A 211 -9.56 16.67 -12.29
CA GLY A 211 -8.83 16.94 -11.07
C GLY A 211 -7.85 15.83 -10.66
N LEU A 212 -7.89 14.66 -11.30
CA LEU A 212 -7.05 13.50 -10.93
C LEU A 212 -5.56 13.78 -11.08
N HIS A 213 -5.17 14.43 -12.19
CA HIS A 213 -3.76 14.73 -12.46
C HIS A 213 -3.16 15.73 -11.46
N PRO A 214 -3.73 16.94 -11.25
CA PRO A 214 -3.18 17.88 -10.29
C PRO A 214 -3.24 17.35 -8.84
N ALA A 215 -4.30 16.62 -8.47
CA ALA A 215 -4.39 15.96 -7.17
C ALA A 215 -3.25 14.97 -6.97
N ALA A 216 -2.96 14.15 -7.96
CA ALA A 216 -1.89 13.17 -7.88
C ALA A 216 -0.50 13.79 -7.79
N GLU A 217 -0.23 14.89 -8.51
CA GLU A 217 1.06 15.59 -8.45
C GLU A 217 1.34 16.16 -7.07
N VAL A 218 0.35 16.83 -6.48
CA VAL A 218 0.45 17.37 -5.11
C VAL A 218 0.57 16.26 -4.07
N LEU A 219 -0.14 15.15 -4.23
CA LEU A 219 0.01 14.00 -3.34
C LEU A 219 1.41 13.38 -3.45
N ALA A 220 1.96 13.29 -4.66
CA ALA A 220 3.30 12.75 -4.89
C ALA A 220 4.39 13.59 -4.20
N SER A 221 4.23 14.91 -4.08
CA SER A 221 5.22 15.77 -3.42
C SER A 221 5.34 15.51 -1.91
N VAL A 222 4.38 14.82 -1.31
CA VAL A 222 4.36 14.46 0.12
C VAL A 222 4.46 12.94 0.34
N GLY A 223 4.80 12.16 -0.69
CA GLY A 223 4.86 10.69 -0.60
C GLY A 223 3.51 9.98 -0.67
N GLY A 224 2.41 10.71 -0.88
CA GLY A 224 1.06 10.16 -1.01
C GLY A 224 0.75 9.61 -2.41
N HIS A 225 -0.37 8.92 -2.52
CA HIS A 225 -0.83 8.36 -3.79
C HIS A 225 -2.35 8.37 -3.94
N LEU A 226 -2.80 8.28 -5.19
CA LEU A 226 -4.20 8.30 -5.62
C LEU A 226 -4.48 7.10 -6.53
N GLY A 227 -5.70 6.56 -6.45
CA GLY A 227 -6.01 5.30 -7.09
C GLY A 227 -7.46 4.88 -7.16
N PRO A 228 -7.87 3.99 -8.09
CA PRO A 228 -9.15 3.29 -7.97
C PRO A 228 -9.24 2.45 -6.69
N ALA A 229 -10.39 2.52 -6.02
CA ALA A 229 -10.70 1.84 -4.76
C ALA A 229 -11.15 0.37 -4.97
N GLY A 230 -10.35 -0.41 -5.69
CA GLY A 230 -10.64 -1.82 -5.97
C GLY A 230 -11.88 -2.03 -6.83
N ASP A 231 -12.85 -2.82 -6.34
CA ASP A 231 -13.99 -3.31 -7.11
C ASP A 231 -15.17 -2.32 -7.18
N ARG A 232 -15.09 -1.20 -6.45
CA ARG A 232 -16.12 -0.15 -6.52
C ARG A 232 -15.92 0.72 -7.77
N PRO A 233 -16.83 0.65 -8.77
CA PRO A 233 -16.71 1.49 -9.95
C PRO A 233 -16.86 2.97 -9.57
N ASN A 234 -15.98 3.83 -10.09
CA ASN A 234 -15.90 5.28 -9.82
C ASN A 234 -15.51 5.70 -8.38
N ALA A 235 -15.09 4.76 -7.53
CA ALA A 235 -14.51 5.09 -6.24
C ALA A 235 -12.98 5.21 -6.33
N TRP A 236 -12.42 6.24 -5.70
CA TRP A 236 -11.00 6.52 -5.67
C TRP A 236 -10.48 6.63 -4.24
N THR A 237 -9.34 6.02 -3.97
CA THR A 237 -8.64 6.05 -2.70
C THR A 237 -7.43 6.97 -2.78
N VAL A 238 -7.32 7.88 -1.82
CA VAL A 238 -6.15 8.70 -1.54
C VAL A 238 -5.48 8.16 -0.29
N ARG A 239 -4.15 8.00 -0.30
CA ARG A 239 -3.37 7.67 0.90
C ARG A 239 -2.24 8.67 1.09
N VAL A 240 -2.04 9.11 2.33
CA VAL A 240 -1.00 10.07 2.72
C VAL A 240 -0.30 9.64 4.01
N PRO A 241 0.96 10.05 4.23
CA PRO A 241 1.66 9.79 5.50
C PRO A 241 0.99 10.54 6.66
N VAL A 242 1.03 9.92 7.85
CA VAL A 242 0.54 10.50 9.11
C VAL A 242 1.73 10.90 10.00
N ALA A 243 1.51 11.87 10.88
CA ALA A 243 2.49 12.27 11.87
C ALA A 243 2.43 11.28 13.04
N ALA A 244 3.39 10.37 13.08
CA ALA A 244 3.54 9.37 14.15
C ALA A 244 4.92 9.49 14.78
N ALA A 245 5.05 9.06 16.05
CA ALA A 245 6.32 9.07 16.76
C ALA A 245 7.38 8.17 16.09
N ARG A 246 6.94 7.10 15.42
CA ARG A 246 7.77 6.21 14.62
C ARG A 246 7.09 5.93 13.28
N GLU A 247 7.86 5.95 12.20
CA GLU A 247 7.36 5.60 10.88
C GLU A 247 7.10 4.09 10.79
N THR A 248 6.01 3.69 10.14
CA THR A 248 5.64 2.29 9.91
C THR A 248 6.04 1.83 8.52
N PHE A 249 6.66 0.66 8.45
CA PHE A 249 7.17 0.07 7.21
C PHE A 249 6.63 -1.35 7.03
N LEU A 250 6.56 -1.77 5.76
CA LEU A 250 6.44 -3.16 5.36
C LEU A 250 7.84 -3.74 5.17
N MET A 251 8.20 -4.71 6.01
CA MET A 251 9.50 -5.38 6.00
C MET A 251 9.49 -6.57 5.05
N LEU A 252 10.46 -6.60 4.14
CA LEU A 252 10.59 -7.54 3.04
C LEU A 252 12.02 -8.06 2.96
N GLU A 253 12.19 -9.30 2.50
CA GLU A 253 13.51 -9.86 2.16
C GLU A 253 13.59 -10.08 0.66
N GLN A 254 14.73 -9.70 0.07
CA GLN A 254 15.07 -9.99 -1.31
C GLN A 254 16.53 -10.43 -1.41
N GLY A 255 16.76 -11.73 -1.62
CA GLY A 255 18.05 -12.38 -1.43
C GLY A 255 18.57 -12.14 -0.01
N GLU A 256 19.77 -11.58 0.09
CA GLU A 256 20.42 -11.22 1.36
C GLU A 256 20.03 -9.81 1.86
N LEU A 257 19.19 -9.08 1.12
CA LEU A 257 18.79 -7.72 1.50
C LEU A 257 17.51 -7.71 2.32
N GLN A 258 17.61 -7.03 3.46
CA GLN A 258 16.49 -6.61 4.28
C GLN A 258 15.99 -5.24 3.79
N LEU A 259 14.73 -5.18 3.36
CA LEU A 259 14.11 -4.03 2.70
C LEU A 259 12.90 -3.53 3.51
N ALA A 260 12.75 -2.22 3.60
CA ALA A 260 11.63 -1.56 4.27
C ALA A 260 10.91 -0.63 3.29
N VAL A 261 9.63 -0.89 3.02
CA VAL A 261 8.78 -0.01 2.19
C VAL A 261 7.88 0.82 3.09
N PRO A 262 7.84 2.16 2.98
CA PRO A 262 6.94 2.98 3.80
C PRO A 262 5.48 2.55 3.65
N TRP A 263 4.77 2.33 4.76
CA TRP A 263 3.43 1.73 4.72
C TRP A 263 2.43 2.57 3.92
N HIS A 264 2.53 3.90 4.00
CA HIS A 264 1.66 4.82 3.26
C HIS A 264 1.82 4.71 1.73
N ALA A 265 2.92 4.14 1.23
CA ALA A 265 3.17 3.92 -0.19
C ALA A 265 2.73 2.52 -0.67
N VAL A 266 2.44 1.60 0.25
CA VAL A 266 1.97 0.25 -0.09
C VAL A 266 0.48 0.31 -0.40
N SER A 267 0.09 0.16 -1.67
CA SER A 267 -1.31 0.13 -2.08
C SER A 267 -1.95 -1.24 -1.89
N ARG A 268 -1.20 -2.32 -2.14
CA ARG A 268 -1.70 -3.70 -2.01
C ARG A 268 -0.57 -4.68 -1.77
N VAL A 269 -0.85 -5.78 -1.09
CA VAL A 269 0.07 -6.92 -0.94
C VAL A 269 -0.69 -8.18 -1.32
N LYS A 270 -0.11 -9.02 -2.18
CA LYS A 270 -0.70 -10.30 -2.59
C LYS A 270 0.37 -11.36 -2.70
N LEU A 271 0.12 -12.55 -2.16
CA LEU A 271 0.94 -13.73 -2.46
C LEU A 271 0.50 -14.29 -3.80
N MET A 272 1.46 -14.56 -4.69
CA MET A 272 1.17 -15.04 -6.03
C MET A 272 2.14 -16.14 -6.44
N PRO A 273 1.68 -17.18 -7.16
CA PRO A 273 2.57 -18.18 -7.73
C PRO A 273 3.49 -17.55 -8.77
N ILE A 274 4.71 -18.08 -8.91
CA ILE A 274 5.75 -17.53 -9.81
C ILE A 274 5.22 -17.36 -11.24
N GLU A 275 4.47 -18.35 -11.75
CA GLU A 275 3.91 -18.31 -13.11
C GLU A 275 2.95 -17.12 -13.33
N ALA A 276 2.19 -16.74 -12.30
CA ALA A 276 1.27 -15.61 -12.37
C ALA A 276 2.00 -14.26 -12.34
N ILE A 277 3.19 -14.21 -11.73
CA ILE A 277 4.06 -13.02 -11.71
C ILE A 277 4.70 -12.81 -13.08
N ASP A 278 5.13 -13.89 -13.72
CA ASP A 278 5.69 -13.82 -15.08
C ASP A 278 4.58 -13.44 -16.09
N ALA A 279 3.35 -13.91 -15.89
CA ALA A 279 2.19 -13.49 -16.67
C ALA A 279 1.79 -12.02 -16.48
N LEU A 280 2.02 -11.44 -15.28
CA LEU A 280 1.85 -10.01 -15.01
C LEU A 280 2.84 -9.15 -15.81
N SER A 281 4.08 -9.63 -15.95
CA SER A 281 5.15 -8.95 -16.67
C SER A 281 4.90 -8.86 -18.18
N GLY A 282 4.13 -9.80 -18.75
CA GLY A 282 3.82 -9.85 -20.19
C GLY A 282 2.55 -9.10 -20.63
N ARG A 283 1.70 -8.65 -19.70
CA ARG A 283 0.46 -7.91 -20.03
C ARG A 283 0.70 -6.40 -19.94
N LYS A 284 -0.06 -5.58 -20.70
CA LYS A 284 -0.14 -4.11 -20.57
C LYS A 284 -0.79 -3.66 -19.24
N GLY A 285 -0.41 -4.29 -18.13
CA GLY A 285 -0.89 -4.06 -16.77
C GLY A 285 0.13 -3.30 -15.93
N LEU A 286 0.05 -3.46 -14.60
CA LEU A 286 1.00 -2.86 -13.66
C LEU A 286 2.44 -3.34 -13.94
N PRO A 287 3.42 -2.44 -14.10
CA PRO A 287 4.80 -2.85 -14.37
C PRO A 287 5.40 -3.57 -13.17
N VAL A 288 6.11 -4.67 -13.42
CA VAL A 288 6.87 -5.39 -12.40
C VAL A 288 8.28 -4.81 -12.35
N LEU A 289 8.73 -4.43 -11.15
CA LEU A 289 10.06 -3.86 -10.95
C LEU A 289 11.12 -4.96 -10.99
N GLU A 290 12.26 -4.64 -11.61
CA GLU A 290 13.44 -5.49 -11.54
C GLU A 290 13.89 -5.66 -10.09
N PRO A 291 14.24 -6.88 -9.67
CA PRO A 291 14.71 -7.14 -8.32
C PRO A 291 16.03 -6.42 -8.06
N ILE A 292 16.19 -5.88 -6.84
CA ILE A 292 17.40 -5.14 -6.44
C ILE A 292 18.60 -6.11 -6.39
N THR A 293 18.34 -7.34 -5.92
CA THR A 293 19.27 -8.45 -5.90
C THR A 293 18.70 -9.62 -6.69
N ARG A 294 19.54 -10.18 -7.57
CA ARG A 294 19.18 -11.38 -8.33
C ARG A 294 19.42 -12.61 -7.47
N ALA A 295 18.42 -13.03 -6.71
CA ALA A 295 18.42 -14.30 -5.98
C ALA A 295 17.53 -15.34 -6.69
N PRO A 296 17.85 -16.64 -6.60
CA PRO A 296 16.99 -17.68 -7.12
C PRO A 296 15.68 -17.73 -6.31
N ARG A 297 14.54 -17.57 -7.00
CA ARG A 297 13.20 -17.69 -6.40
C ARG A 297 12.99 -19.13 -5.92
N ARG A 298 12.94 -19.34 -4.59
CA ARG A 298 12.82 -20.69 -3.98
C ARG A 298 11.40 -21.05 -3.53
N ALA A 299 10.53 -20.06 -3.37
CA ALA A 299 9.17 -20.28 -2.87
C ALA A 299 8.16 -20.49 -4.01
N ALA A 300 7.19 -21.38 -3.80
CA ALA A 300 6.12 -21.62 -4.77
C ALA A 300 5.24 -20.38 -5.01
N GLU A 301 5.04 -19.57 -3.96
CA GLU A 301 4.37 -18.28 -4.02
C GLU A 301 5.26 -17.18 -3.44
N LEU A 302 5.23 -16.01 -4.07
CA LEU A 302 6.04 -14.85 -3.68
C LEU A 302 5.14 -13.66 -3.33
N PRO A 303 5.52 -12.86 -2.32
CA PRO A 303 4.86 -11.60 -2.03
C PRO A 303 5.09 -10.58 -3.15
N VAL A 304 3.98 -10.16 -3.76
CA VAL A 304 3.90 -9.05 -4.71
C VAL A 304 3.31 -7.85 -3.98
N VAL A 305 4.11 -6.80 -3.84
CA VAL A 305 3.76 -5.54 -3.18
C VAL A 305 3.53 -4.48 -4.26
N VAL A 306 2.31 -3.94 -4.34
CA VAL A 306 2.01 -2.81 -5.22
C VAL A 306 2.41 -1.54 -4.50
N VAL A 307 3.50 -0.91 -4.95
CA VAL A 307 3.96 0.38 -4.45
C VAL A 307 3.41 1.49 -5.33
N ALA A 308 2.94 2.58 -4.73
CA ALA A 308 2.31 3.69 -5.40
C ALA A 308 2.86 5.05 -4.95
N LEU A 309 2.90 6.00 -5.88
CA LEU A 309 3.25 7.41 -5.65
C LEU A 309 2.51 8.29 -6.67
N GLY A 310 1.68 9.22 -6.20
CA GLY A 310 0.74 9.92 -7.08
C GLY A 310 -0.13 8.91 -7.85
N LEU A 311 -0.06 8.93 -9.18
CA LEU A 311 -0.70 7.92 -10.05
C LEU A 311 0.23 6.76 -10.45
N LYS A 312 1.54 6.88 -10.20
CA LYS A 312 2.51 5.84 -10.58
C LYS A 312 2.36 4.63 -9.67
N ARG A 313 2.43 3.44 -10.25
CA ARG A 313 2.25 2.17 -9.55
C ARG A 313 3.11 1.10 -10.18
N ALA A 314 3.73 0.28 -9.35
CA ALA A 314 4.49 -0.87 -9.83
C ALA A 314 4.46 -2.01 -8.81
N CYS A 315 4.67 -3.23 -9.29
CA CYS A 315 4.75 -4.43 -8.49
C CYS A 315 6.21 -4.70 -8.09
N LEU A 316 6.50 -4.61 -6.81
CA LEU A 316 7.74 -5.07 -6.21
C LEU A 316 7.55 -6.53 -5.78
N VAL A 317 8.38 -7.43 -6.30
CA VAL A 317 8.38 -8.85 -5.92
C VAL A 317 9.49 -9.07 -4.90
N ALA A 318 9.15 -9.63 -3.74
CA ALA A 318 10.11 -10.00 -2.71
C ALA A 318 10.14 -11.53 -2.53
N ASP A 319 11.21 -12.04 -1.92
CA ASP A 319 11.34 -13.47 -1.62
C ASP A 319 10.53 -13.85 -0.38
N ARG A 320 10.46 -12.94 0.59
CA ARG A 320 9.69 -13.14 1.82
C ARG A 320 9.11 -11.83 2.33
N LEU A 321 7.91 -11.93 2.90
CA LEU A 321 7.27 -10.88 3.67
C LEU A 321 7.54 -11.15 5.15
N VAL A 322 8.27 -10.27 5.82
CA VAL A 322 8.58 -10.39 7.24
C VAL A 322 7.36 -9.94 8.06
N TRP A 323 7.10 -8.62 8.14
CA TRP A 323 5.98 -8.06 8.91
C TRP A 323 5.74 -6.57 8.60
N ARG A 324 4.66 -6.01 9.14
CA ARG A 324 4.43 -4.55 9.21
C ARG A 324 4.73 -4.05 10.61
N MET A 325 5.74 -3.18 10.76
CA MET A 325 6.15 -2.65 12.06
C MET A 325 6.67 -1.23 11.96
N SER A 326 6.62 -0.53 13.09
CA SER A 326 7.29 0.77 13.23
C SER A 326 8.78 0.57 13.46
N ALA A 327 9.60 1.44 12.87
CA ALA A 327 11.05 1.32 12.92
C ALA A 327 11.69 2.69 13.17
N GLU A 328 12.89 2.68 13.76
CA GLU A 328 13.63 3.90 14.06
C GLU A 328 14.74 4.15 13.03
N PRO A 329 15.07 5.42 12.72
CA PRO A 329 16.19 5.73 11.84
C PRO A 329 17.49 5.11 12.36
N ALA A 330 18.19 4.40 11.48
CA ALA A 330 19.46 3.75 11.80
C ALA A 330 20.62 4.46 11.10
N SER A 331 21.81 4.43 11.73
CA SER A 331 23.03 4.81 11.05
C SER A 331 23.33 3.82 9.92
N LEU A 332 23.79 4.33 8.77
CA LEU A 332 24.07 3.50 7.61
C LEU A 332 25.24 2.55 7.92
N PRO A 333 25.08 1.23 7.73
CA PRO A 333 26.08 0.24 8.13
C PRO A 333 27.28 0.16 7.17
N GLY A 334 27.30 0.94 6.08
CA GLY A 334 28.35 0.90 5.07
C GLY A 334 27.88 1.41 3.71
N ALA A 335 28.42 0.82 2.63
CA ALA A 335 28.05 1.16 1.26
C ALA A 335 26.58 0.81 0.98
N SER A 336 25.90 1.70 0.26
CA SER A 336 24.51 1.50 -0.14
C SER A 336 24.37 0.29 -1.06
N PRO A 337 23.33 -0.56 -0.88
CA PRO A 337 23.14 -1.75 -1.70
C PRO A 337 22.74 -1.44 -3.14
N ALA A 338 22.18 -0.26 -3.40
CA ALA A 338 21.87 0.21 -4.74
C ALA A 338 21.75 1.75 -4.77
N GLN A 339 22.09 2.37 -5.90
CA GLN A 339 21.94 3.81 -6.10
C GLN A 339 20.53 4.27 -5.71
N GLY A 340 20.39 5.20 -4.78
CA GLY A 340 19.10 5.75 -4.33
C GLY A 340 18.54 5.14 -3.04
N ILE A 341 19.15 4.07 -2.52
CA ILE A 341 18.89 3.57 -1.18
C ILE A 341 19.85 4.28 -0.22
N VAL A 342 19.38 5.33 0.44
CA VAL A 342 20.24 6.22 1.26
C VAL A 342 19.82 6.27 2.73
N ARG A 343 18.79 5.51 3.10
CA ARG A 343 18.23 5.49 4.45
C ARG A 343 18.11 4.05 4.92
N ALA A 344 18.40 3.83 6.19
CA ALA A 344 18.20 2.56 6.86
C ALA A 344 17.36 2.80 8.11
N VAL A 345 16.57 1.79 8.48
CA VAL A 345 15.78 1.76 9.70
C VAL A 345 16.07 0.49 10.47
N ARG A 346 15.88 0.54 11.77
CA ARG A 346 16.12 -0.56 12.70
C ARG A 346 14.79 -0.98 13.30
N SER A 347 14.50 -2.28 13.25
CA SER A 347 13.29 -2.84 13.86
C SER A 347 13.40 -2.83 15.39
N SER A 348 12.32 -3.18 16.08
CA SER A 348 12.34 -3.42 17.52
C SER A 348 13.31 -4.54 17.94
N ASP A 349 13.61 -5.44 17.01
CA ASP A 349 14.43 -6.63 17.23
C ASP A 349 15.90 -6.38 16.84
N ASP A 350 16.29 -5.11 16.71
CA ASP A 350 17.64 -4.64 16.37
C ASP A 350 18.15 -5.04 14.97
N GLU A 351 17.25 -5.52 14.11
CA GLU A 351 17.56 -5.85 12.72
C GLU A 351 17.54 -4.60 11.84
N LEU A 352 18.48 -4.52 10.89
CA LEU A 352 18.64 -3.38 10.00
C LEU A 352 17.98 -3.64 8.64
N TYR A 353 17.15 -2.69 8.22
CA TYR A 353 16.42 -2.71 6.95
C TYR A 353 16.73 -1.46 6.13
N TRP A 354 16.92 -1.65 4.83
CA TRP A 354 17.14 -0.57 3.87
C TRP A 354 15.82 0.02 3.39
N VAL A 355 15.63 1.33 3.54
CA VAL A 355 14.37 1.97 3.16
C VAL A 355 14.32 2.18 1.66
N LEU A 356 13.24 1.69 1.06
CA LEU A 356 12.91 1.89 -0.34
C LEU A 356 12.00 3.10 -0.51
N GLU A 357 12.61 4.24 -0.86
CA GLU A 357 11.87 5.46 -1.11
C GLU A 357 11.00 5.33 -2.38
N PRO A 358 9.67 5.56 -2.28
CA PRO A 358 8.75 5.37 -3.41
C PRO A 358 9.12 6.23 -4.63
N ALA A 359 9.63 7.44 -4.40
CA ALA A 359 10.05 8.37 -5.46
C ALA A 359 11.20 7.81 -6.28
N TRP A 360 12.17 7.18 -5.62
CA TRP A 360 13.26 6.51 -6.31
C TRP A 360 12.77 5.23 -6.99
N LEU A 361 12.00 4.40 -6.28
CA LEU A 361 11.54 3.11 -6.78
C LEU A 361 10.70 3.24 -8.07
N LEU A 362 9.89 4.31 -8.17
CA LEU A 362 8.98 4.57 -9.28
C LEU A 362 9.51 5.62 -10.28
N ARG A 363 10.81 5.96 -10.23
CA ARG A 363 11.41 6.99 -11.09
C ARG A 363 11.25 6.72 -12.59
N GLY A 364 11.42 5.46 -13.00
CA GLY A 364 11.29 5.00 -14.39
C GLY A 364 9.88 4.52 -14.76
N VAL A 365 8.91 4.62 -13.85
CA VAL A 365 7.54 4.13 -14.05
C VAL A 365 6.65 5.25 -14.58
N THR A 366 5.98 4.99 -15.71
CA THR A 366 4.96 5.89 -16.26
C THR A 366 3.61 5.63 -15.57
N ALA A 367 2.88 6.70 -15.25
CA ALA A 367 1.53 6.56 -14.72
C ALA A 367 0.61 5.89 -15.77
N PRO A 368 -0.32 5.01 -15.35
CA PRO A 368 -1.26 4.39 -16.27
C PRO A 368 -2.14 5.48 -16.91
N PRO A 369 -2.51 5.33 -18.19
CA PRO A 369 -3.43 6.26 -18.84
C PRO A 369 -4.77 6.24 -18.09
N LEU A 370 -5.22 7.42 -17.67
CA LEU A 370 -6.55 7.57 -17.09
C LEU A 370 -7.57 7.39 -18.22
N ALA A 371 -8.47 6.41 -18.09
CA ALA A 371 -9.56 6.27 -19.03
C ALA A 371 -10.40 7.54 -19.01
N GLU A 372 -10.68 8.11 -20.20
CA GLU A 372 -11.69 9.16 -20.32
C GLU A 372 -13.02 8.62 -19.78
N PRO A 373 -13.81 9.44 -19.05
CA PRO A 373 -15.10 8.99 -18.55
C PRO A 373 -15.94 8.46 -19.72
N PRO A 374 -16.76 7.41 -19.52
CA PRO A 374 -17.74 7.03 -20.52
C PRO A 374 -18.57 8.27 -20.80
N ARG A 375 -18.51 8.79 -22.05
CA ARG A 375 -19.32 9.93 -22.46
C ARG A 375 -20.75 9.61 -22.06
N ARG A 376 -21.31 10.36 -21.10
CA ARG A 376 -22.74 10.27 -20.84
C ARG A 376 -23.40 10.56 -22.18
N ARG A 377 -24.11 9.56 -22.74
CA ARG A 377 -24.99 9.80 -23.88
C ARG A 377 -25.87 10.98 -23.45
N PRO A 378 -25.89 12.10 -24.21
CA PRO A 378 -26.82 13.16 -23.87
C PRO A 378 -28.21 12.52 -23.72
N PRO A 379 -28.98 12.87 -22.69
CA PRO A 379 -30.35 12.39 -22.58
C PRO A 379 -31.01 12.63 -23.95
N PRO A 380 -31.80 11.67 -24.47
CA PRO A 380 -32.47 11.87 -25.75
C PRO A 380 -33.15 13.22 -25.69
N ALA A 381 -32.90 14.06 -26.70
CA ALA A 381 -33.47 15.40 -26.78
C ALA A 381 -34.96 15.28 -26.45
N ALA A 382 -35.40 15.99 -25.41
CA ALA A 382 -36.81 16.06 -25.10
C ALA A 382 -37.53 16.45 -26.41
N PRO A 383 -38.63 15.75 -26.79
CA PRO A 383 -39.36 16.12 -27.98
C PRO A 383 -39.69 17.61 -27.92
N PRO A 384 -39.63 18.35 -29.04
CA PRO A 384 -39.89 19.77 -29.04
C PRO A 384 -41.22 20.00 -28.34
N ARG A 385 -41.21 20.86 -27.30
CA ARG A 385 -42.44 21.32 -26.68
C ARG A 385 -43.26 21.95 -27.80
N VAL A 386 -44.35 21.30 -28.17
CA VAL A 386 -45.41 21.93 -28.95
C VAL A 386 -45.91 23.07 -28.07
N GLU A 387 -45.62 24.30 -28.49
CA GLU A 387 -46.21 25.49 -27.90
C GLU A 387 -47.72 25.41 -28.16
N THR A 388 -48.47 24.96 -27.16
CA THR A 388 -49.92 25.14 -27.16
C THR A 388 -50.18 26.65 -27.05
N PRO A 389 -50.90 27.27 -28.01
CA PRO A 389 -51.16 28.70 -27.95
C PRO A 389 -51.92 29.04 -26.66
N ALA A 390 -51.48 30.13 -26.03
CA ALA A 390 -51.98 30.62 -24.76
C ALA A 390 -53.51 30.79 -24.78
N ARG A 391 -54.20 30.14 -23.85
CA ARG A 391 -55.58 30.49 -23.52
C ARG A 391 -55.61 31.91 -22.93
N PRO A 392 -56.55 32.78 -23.35
CA PRO A 392 -56.67 34.11 -22.79
C PRO A 392 -57.04 34.03 -21.30
N ILE A 393 -56.30 34.78 -20.49
CA ILE A 393 -56.50 34.95 -19.06
C ILE A 393 -57.79 35.77 -18.85
N ALA A 394 -58.76 35.19 -18.15
CA ALA A 394 -59.94 35.92 -17.67
C ALA A 394 -59.58 36.77 -16.43
N PRO A 395 -60.12 37.99 -16.28
CA PRO A 395 -59.79 38.88 -15.16
C PRO A 395 -60.38 38.37 -13.83
N ALA A 396 -59.58 38.53 -12.77
CA ALA A 396 -59.90 38.12 -11.40
C ALA A 396 -61.05 38.95 -10.78
N PRO A 397 -62.01 38.33 -10.08
CA PRO A 397 -62.89 39.06 -9.16
C PRO A 397 -62.24 39.27 -7.79
N ALA A 398 -62.52 40.43 -7.21
CA ALA A 398 -62.01 40.95 -5.95
C ALA A 398 -62.33 40.06 -4.75
N GLY A 399 -61.35 39.88 -3.85
CA GLY A 399 -61.51 39.14 -2.60
C GLY A 399 -62.16 39.95 -1.47
N PRO A 400 -62.79 39.29 -0.47
CA PRO A 400 -63.13 39.90 0.80
C PRO A 400 -62.01 39.72 1.86
N ALA A 401 -62.07 40.61 2.85
CA ALA A 401 -61.07 40.98 3.88
C ALA A 401 -60.76 39.89 4.95
N PRO A 402 -59.77 40.10 5.85
CA PRO A 402 -59.04 39.05 6.55
C PRO A 402 -59.75 38.57 7.84
N ALA A 403 -59.77 37.24 8.05
CA ALA A 403 -60.08 36.63 9.34
C ALA A 403 -58.79 36.21 10.07
N GLY A 404 -58.76 36.41 11.38
CA GLY A 404 -57.58 36.48 12.25
C GLY A 404 -56.76 35.20 12.47
N PRO A 405 -55.80 35.25 13.41
CA PRO A 405 -54.77 34.23 13.57
C PRO A 405 -55.35 32.90 14.10
N PRO A 406 -54.86 31.74 13.61
CA PRO A 406 -55.30 30.44 14.11
C PRO A 406 -54.79 30.19 15.55
N PRO A 407 -55.57 29.47 16.38
CA PRO A 407 -55.21 29.19 17.77
C PRO A 407 -54.04 28.19 17.89
N PRO A 408 -53.31 28.19 19.03
CA PRO A 408 -52.19 27.27 19.26
C PRO A 408 -52.67 25.82 19.42
N ILE A 409 -51.96 24.90 18.77
CA ILE A 409 -52.18 23.45 18.87
C ILE A 409 -51.75 22.98 20.27
N PRO A 410 -52.62 22.31 21.04
CA PRO A 410 -52.25 21.79 22.35
C PRO A 410 -51.42 20.51 22.24
N PHE A 411 -50.28 20.46 22.93
CA PHE A 411 -49.54 19.23 23.20
C PHE A 411 -50.26 18.42 24.30
N PRO A 412 -50.60 17.13 24.09
CA PRO A 412 -50.99 16.27 25.19
C PRO A 412 -49.75 15.77 25.95
N SER A 413 -49.79 16.03 27.26
CA SER A 413 -48.83 15.65 28.29
C SER A 413 -48.66 14.14 28.43
N ARG A 414 -47.44 13.73 28.79
CA ARG A 414 -47.11 12.36 29.21
C ARG A 414 -47.90 11.97 30.45
N GLU A 415 -48.71 10.92 30.36
CA GLU A 415 -49.09 10.10 31.51
C GLU A 415 -48.78 8.63 31.26
N ARG A 416 -48.15 8.02 32.27
CA ARG A 416 -47.79 6.61 32.38
C ARG A 416 -49.03 5.74 32.28
N ALA A 417 -48.98 4.72 31.43
CA ALA A 417 -49.84 3.54 31.55
C ALA A 417 -48.99 2.28 31.35
N GLU A 418 -49.02 1.43 32.37
CA GLU A 418 -48.32 0.15 32.47
C GLU A 418 -48.78 -0.81 31.36
N ALA A 419 -47.82 -1.39 30.64
CA ALA A 419 -48.07 -2.40 29.63
C ALA A 419 -48.46 -3.74 30.28
N ARG A 420 -49.71 -4.17 30.09
CA ARG A 420 -50.10 -5.59 30.17
C ARG A 420 -50.05 -6.19 28.76
N PRO A 421 -49.45 -7.38 28.57
CA PRO A 421 -49.37 -8.00 27.24
C PRO A 421 -50.69 -8.66 26.89
N GLU A 422 -51.24 -8.34 25.71
CA GLU A 422 -52.32 -9.13 25.09
C GLU A 422 -51.76 -10.30 24.28
N PRO A 423 -52.48 -11.43 24.20
CA PRO A 423 -52.02 -12.66 23.55
C PRO A 423 -52.12 -12.57 22.02
N VAL A 424 -51.01 -12.94 21.36
CA VAL A 424 -50.92 -13.10 19.89
C VAL A 424 -51.64 -14.39 19.49
N LEU A 425 -52.64 -14.29 18.62
CA LEU A 425 -53.26 -15.44 17.95
C LEU A 425 -52.50 -15.76 16.64
N PRO A 426 -52.37 -17.05 16.24
CA PRO A 426 -51.61 -17.45 15.07
C PRO A 426 -52.34 -17.14 13.76
N LEU A 427 -51.61 -16.62 12.77
CA LEU A 427 -52.04 -16.50 11.37
C LEU A 427 -52.10 -17.89 10.72
N GLU A 428 -53.30 -18.36 10.39
CA GLU A 428 -53.51 -19.54 9.54
C GLU A 428 -53.38 -19.18 8.05
N ALA A 429 -52.74 -20.11 7.32
CA ALA A 429 -52.47 -20.05 5.91
C ALA A 429 -53.70 -20.47 5.08
N ALA A 430 -54.27 -19.53 4.32
CA ALA A 430 -54.97 -19.81 3.07
C ALA A 430 -55.35 -18.49 2.39
N GLN A 431 -54.50 -18.00 1.48
CA GLN A 431 -54.86 -17.15 0.34
C GLN A 431 -53.58 -16.82 -0.46
N VAL A 432 -53.22 -17.72 -1.37
CA VAL A 432 -52.20 -17.48 -2.39
C VAL A 432 -52.85 -17.75 -3.74
N GLU A 433 -53.19 -16.67 -4.46
CA GLU A 433 -53.42 -16.71 -5.91
C GLU A 433 -52.09 -16.43 -6.63
N PRO A 434 -51.70 -17.22 -7.65
CA PRO A 434 -50.47 -17.01 -8.40
C PRO A 434 -50.66 -16.00 -9.55
N LEU A 435 -49.83 -14.96 -9.58
CA LEU A 435 -49.74 -13.99 -10.69
C LEU A 435 -48.86 -14.56 -11.81
N ALA A 436 -49.45 -14.72 -12.99
CA ALA A 436 -48.87 -15.29 -14.20
C ALA A 436 -47.79 -14.41 -14.87
N ALA A 437 -46.83 -15.09 -15.51
CA ALA A 437 -45.77 -14.50 -16.34
C ALA A 437 -46.28 -14.07 -17.74
N PRO A 438 -45.63 -13.10 -18.41
CA PRO A 438 -46.07 -12.55 -19.69
C PRO A 438 -45.75 -13.46 -20.91
N PRO A 439 -46.50 -13.32 -22.03
CA PRO A 439 -46.41 -14.22 -23.18
C PRO A 439 -45.33 -13.85 -24.22
N ALA A 440 -44.90 -14.87 -24.95
CA ALA A 440 -43.97 -14.84 -26.07
C ALA A 440 -44.62 -14.33 -27.37
N ALA A 441 -43.85 -13.59 -28.17
CA ALA A 441 -44.22 -13.13 -29.51
C ALA A 441 -44.16 -14.25 -30.55
N SER A 442 -45.17 -14.31 -31.43
CA SER A 442 -45.29 -15.22 -32.56
C SER A 442 -44.86 -14.55 -33.88
N ALA A 443 -44.37 -15.36 -34.83
CA ALA A 443 -44.27 -15.06 -36.25
C ALA A 443 -44.88 -16.22 -37.08
N PRO A 444 -45.34 -16.00 -38.33
CA PRO A 444 -46.54 -16.68 -38.85
C PRO A 444 -46.32 -17.87 -39.80
N THR A 445 -47.43 -18.58 -39.97
CA THR A 445 -47.76 -19.81 -40.72
C THR A 445 -47.71 -19.70 -42.24
N GLY A 446 -47.40 -20.83 -42.91
CA GLY A 446 -48.15 -21.28 -44.10
C GLY A 446 -47.35 -21.92 -45.24
N SER A 447 -47.48 -23.25 -45.44
CA SER A 447 -48.20 -23.84 -46.59
C SER A 447 -47.81 -25.29 -46.93
N ALA A 448 -48.84 -26.13 -47.10
CA ALA A 448 -49.00 -27.31 -47.98
C ALA A 448 -48.31 -28.68 -47.70
N LEU A 449 -49.18 -29.71 -47.59
CA LEU A 449 -48.97 -31.18 -47.65
C LEU A 449 -48.82 -31.69 -49.12
N PRO A 450 -48.73 -33.01 -49.48
CA PRO A 450 -48.69 -34.28 -48.70
C PRO A 450 -47.64 -35.33 -49.18
N ALA A 451 -47.45 -36.44 -48.44
CA ALA A 451 -47.61 -37.83 -48.95
C ALA A 451 -46.98 -38.93 -48.04
N VAL A 452 -47.87 -39.82 -47.53
CA VAL A 452 -47.80 -41.29 -47.47
C VAL A 452 -46.53 -41.99 -46.94
N SER A 453 -46.64 -42.64 -45.77
CA SER A 453 -46.57 -44.12 -45.67
C SER A 453 -46.91 -44.64 -44.25
N GLU A 454 -47.65 -45.74 -44.22
CA GLU A 454 -48.27 -46.40 -43.06
C GLU A 454 -47.29 -47.25 -42.20
N PRO A 455 -47.74 -47.73 -41.01
CA PRO A 455 -46.91 -48.08 -39.83
C PRO A 455 -46.51 -49.57 -39.76
N PRO A 456 -45.80 -50.01 -38.70
CA PRO A 456 -46.48 -50.99 -37.84
C PRO A 456 -46.21 -50.91 -36.32
N VAL A 457 -47.30 -51.14 -35.60
CA VAL A 457 -47.48 -52.06 -34.43
C VAL A 457 -46.78 -51.73 -33.10
N VAL A 458 -47.62 -51.27 -32.17
CA VAL A 458 -47.45 -51.36 -30.71
C VAL A 458 -47.78 -52.79 -30.25
N PRO A 459 -47.05 -53.31 -29.24
CA PRO A 459 -47.78 -53.81 -28.07
C PRO A 459 -47.14 -53.38 -26.74
N THR A 460 -47.97 -52.88 -25.83
CA THR A 460 -47.75 -52.87 -24.36
C THR A 460 -48.70 -53.92 -23.73
N PRO A 461 -48.66 -54.21 -22.42
CA PRO A 461 -47.60 -54.88 -21.65
C PRO A 461 -48.17 -56.10 -20.85
N ARG A 462 -47.32 -56.96 -20.26
CA ARG A 462 -47.66 -57.70 -19.01
C ARG A 462 -46.42 -58.25 -18.25
N PRO A 463 -46.54 -58.44 -16.92
CA PRO A 463 -45.43 -58.47 -15.96
C PRO A 463 -44.93 -59.90 -15.67
N LEU A 464 -43.64 -60.04 -15.39
CA LEU A 464 -43.10 -61.19 -14.65
C LEU A 464 -41.89 -60.79 -13.77
N ALA A 465 -42.14 -60.94 -12.46
CA ALA A 465 -41.26 -61.38 -11.38
C ALA A 465 -39.80 -60.88 -11.29
N SER A 466 -39.52 -60.22 -10.15
CA SER A 466 -38.19 -59.94 -9.63
C SER A 466 -37.36 -61.21 -9.40
N PRO A 467 -36.07 -61.25 -9.78
CA PRO A 467 -35.15 -62.29 -9.36
C PRO A 467 -34.62 -62.09 -7.92
N PRO A 468 -34.22 -63.18 -7.23
CA PRO A 468 -33.79 -63.20 -5.82
C PRO A 468 -32.42 -62.54 -5.56
N PRO A 469 -32.11 -62.17 -4.30
CA PRO A 469 -30.91 -61.41 -3.96
C PRO A 469 -29.66 -62.31 -4.01
N ALA A 470 -28.70 -61.92 -4.84
CA ALA A 470 -27.33 -62.47 -4.86
C ALA A 470 -26.42 -61.62 -3.95
N PRO A 471 -25.32 -62.19 -3.42
CA PRO A 471 -24.74 -61.84 -2.12
C PRO A 471 -24.15 -60.44 -2.07
N VAL A 472 -24.41 -59.79 -0.93
CA VAL A 472 -23.93 -58.46 -0.56
C VAL A 472 -22.40 -58.41 -0.66
N PRO A 473 -21.81 -57.60 -1.55
CA PRO A 473 -20.40 -57.26 -1.40
C PRO A 473 -20.25 -56.52 -0.08
N THR A 474 -19.44 -57.05 0.82
CA THR A 474 -18.99 -56.38 2.03
C THR A 474 -18.66 -54.93 1.70
N VAL A 475 -19.48 -54.02 2.21
CA VAL A 475 -19.27 -52.58 2.10
C VAL A 475 -17.90 -52.29 2.71
N ALA A 476 -16.92 -52.09 1.85
CA ALA A 476 -15.70 -51.40 2.22
C ALA A 476 -16.12 -50.11 2.96
N PRO A 477 -15.45 -49.74 4.08
CA PRO A 477 -15.80 -48.56 4.83
C PRO A 477 -15.96 -47.37 3.88
N PRO A 478 -16.96 -46.49 4.12
CA PRO A 478 -17.34 -45.45 3.17
C PRO A 478 -16.08 -44.74 2.70
N SER A 479 -15.87 -44.74 1.38
CA SER A 479 -14.86 -43.93 0.72
C SER A 479 -14.89 -42.55 1.35
N ARG A 480 -13.87 -42.26 2.16
CA ARG A 480 -13.69 -41.03 2.93
C ARG A 480 -14.00 -39.88 1.98
N ALA A 481 -15.05 -39.11 2.29
CA ALA A 481 -15.35 -37.90 1.52
C ALA A 481 -14.05 -37.10 1.37
N PRO A 482 -13.75 -36.51 0.20
CA PRO A 482 -12.53 -35.75 0.02
C PRO A 482 -12.39 -34.76 1.18
N ALA A 483 -11.25 -34.84 1.90
CA ALA A 483 -11.02 -34.06 3.10
C ALA A 483 -11.36 -32.60 2.80
N ARG A 484 -12.35 -32.04 3.52
CA ARG A 484 -12.80 -30.66 3.31
C ARG A 484 -11.60 -29.75 3.50
N ARG A 485 -11.24 -28.98 2.46
CA ARG A 485 -10.02 -28.14 2.48
C ARG A 485 -10.33 -26.67 2.69
N GLU A 486 -11.56 -26.23 2.52
CA GLU A 486 -11.89 -24.80 2.53
C GLU A 486 -12.23 -24.31 3.94
N VAL A 487 -11.58 -23.24 4.38
CA VAL A 487 -11.79 -22.61 5.69
C VAL A 487 -12.21 -21.17 5.50
N LEU A 488 -13.26 -20.73 6.19
CA LEU A 488 -13.74 -19.36 6.14
C LEU A 488 -13.27 -18.61 7.39
N VAL A 489 -12.60 -17.47 7.20
CA VAL A 489 -12.05 -16.64 8.28
C VAL A 489 -12.61 -15.23 8.18
N ALA A 490 -13.31 -14.77 9.20
CA ALA A 490 -13.71 -13.36 9.35
C ALA A 490 -12.91 -12.70 10.46
N GLU A 491 -12.13 -11.70 10.09
CA GLU A 491 -11.23 -10.94 10.96
C GLU A 491 -11.05 -9.55 10.36
N ASP A 492 -11.30 -8.49 11.11
CA ASP A 492 -11.26 -7.11 10.61
C ASP A 492 -9.82 -6.62 10.42
N SER A 493 -8.94 -6.98 11.35
CA SER A 493 -7.51 -6.70 11.26
C SER A 493 -6.90 -7.48 10.12
N ILE A 494 -6.56 -6.76 9.05
CA ILE A 494 -5.86 -7.31 7.86
C ILE A 494 -4.65 -8.13 8.28
N THR A 495 -3.93 -7.68 9.32
CA THR A 495 -2.72 -8.32 9.83
C THR A 495 -3.03 -9.67 10.49
N ALA A 496 -4.00 -9.70 11.41
CA ALA A 496 -4.42 -10.94 12.07
C ALA A 496 -5.06 -11.91 11.06
N ARG A 497 -5.78 -11.38 10.07
CA ARG A 497 -6.42 -12.15 9.00
C ARG A 497 -5.39 -12.86 8.13
N ILE A 498 -4.37 -12.13 7.66
CA ILE A 498 -3.26 -12.71 6.87
C ILE A 498 -2.49 -13.74 7.70
N PHE A 499 -2.23 -13.45 8.98
CA PHE A 499 -1.47 -14.35 9.84
C PHE A 499 -2.21 -15.66 10.10
N LEU A 500 -3.50 -15.60 10.46
CA LEU A 500 -4.33 -16.78 10.65
C LEU A 500 -4.51 -17.57 9.35
N ALA A 501 -4.75 -16.89 8.23
CA ALA A 501 -4.84 -17.52 6.91
C ALA A 501 -3.56 -18.31 6.58
N ARG A 502 -2.38 -17.71 6.73
CA ARG A 502 -1.10 -18.39 6.49
C ARG A 502 -0.90 -19.62 7.35
N MET A 503 -1.24 -19.56 8.63
CA MET A 503 -1.08 -20.73 9.51
C MET A 503 -2.01 -21.88 9.14
N LEU A 504 -3.19 -21.57 8.63
CA LEU A 504 -4.15 -22.56 8.11
C LEU A 504 -3.70 -23.10 6.74
N GLU A 505 -3.24 -22.24 5.83
CA GLU A 505 -2.70 -22.60 4.51
C GLU A 505 -1.48 -23.53 4.62
N GLN A 506 -0.55 -23.24 5.55
CA GLN A 506 0.59 -24.12 5.87
C GLN A 506 0.20 -25.53 6.32
N ARG A 507 -1.07 -25.71 6.74
CA ARG A 507 -1.64 -26.99 7.17
C ARG A 507 -2.54 -27.62 6.10
N GLY A 508 -2.50 -27.10 4.87
CA GLY A 508 -3.18 -27.68 3.71
C GLY A 508 -4.62 -27.21 3.51
N PHE A 509 -5.05 -26.16 4.21
CA PHE A 509 -6.37 -25.56 4.00
C PHE A 509 -6.32 -24.47 2.91
N ALA A 510 -7.37 -24.36 2.10
CA ALA A 510 -7.65 -23.21 1.27
C ALA A 510 -8.46 -22.20 2.08
N VAL A 511 -7.95 -20.99 2.28
CA VAL A 511 -8.58 -20.02 3.19
C VAL A 511 -9.33 -18.94 2.41
N HIS A 512 -10.60 -18.77 2.74
CA HIS A 512 -11.44 -17.66 2.31
C HIS A 512 -11.49 -16.66 3.46
N ALA A 513 -10.84 -15.51 3.29
CA ALA A 513 -10.70 -14.54 4.36
C ALA A 513 -11.49 -13.26 4.05
N VAL A 514 -12.32 -12.81 4.99
CA VAL A 514 -13.20 -11.64 4.88
C VAL A 514 -12.97 -10.67 6.03
N GLY A 515 -13.29 -9.38 5.81
CA GLY A 515 -13.07 -8.32 6.79
C GLY A 515 -14.31 -7.86 7.53
N THR A 516 -15.49 -8.34 7.15
CA THR A 516 -16.77 -7.88 7.68
C THR A 516 -17.73 -9.04 7.94
N ALA A 517 -18.68 -8.84 8.85
CA ALA A 517 -19.74 -9.81 9.13
C ALA A 517 -20.68 -9.95 7.93
N ALA A 518 -20.91 -8.88 7.16
CA ALA A 518 -21.70 -8.91 5.93
C ALA A 518 -21.10 -9.87 4.88
N GLU A 519 -19.78 -9.79 4.65
CA GLU A 519 -19.07 -10.72 3.76
C GLU A 519 -19.09 -12.16 4.30
N LEU A 520 -18.92 -12.33 5.62
CA LEU A 520 -19.02 -13.64 6.26
C LEU A 520 -20.41 -14.25 6.03
N ARG A 521 -21.48 -13.51 6.29
CA ARG A 521 -22.87 -13.95 6.08
C ARG A 521 -23.16 -14.29 4.62
N ALA A 522 -22.56 -13.57 3.68
CA ALA A 522 -22.72 -13.85 2.26
C ALA A 522 -22.02 -15.15 1.85
N LEU A 523 -20.84 -15.44 2.40
CA LEU A 523 -20.06 -16.63 2.05
C LEU A 523 -20.47 -17.88 2.81
N LEU A 524 -20.89 -17.75 4.07
CA LEU A 524 -21.17 -18.88 4.95
C LEU A 524 -22.14 -19.92 4.33
N PRO A 525 -23.24 -19.53 3.65
CA PRO A 525 -24.17 -20.47 2.99
C PRO A 525 -23.59 -21.22 1.79
N HIS A 526 -22.46 -20.77 1.22
CA HIS A 526 -21.80 -21.43 0.09
C HIS A 526 -20.94 -22.63 0.52
N GLY A 527 -20.88 -22.92 1.82
CA GLY A 527 -20.21 -24.10 2.38
C GLY A 527 -20.88 -25.43 1.98
N PRO A 528 -20.19 -26.56 2.23
CA PRO A 528 -19.66 -26.87 3.55
C PRO A 528 -18.19 -26.47 3.75
N TRP A 529 -17.91 -25.76 4.85
CA TRP A 529 -16.56 -25.38 5.25
C TRP A 529 -15.94 -26.45 6.16
N ALA A 530 -14.62 -26.62 6.06
CA ALA A 530 -13.85 -27.46 6.98
C ALA A 530 -13.77 -26.83 8.37
N LEU A 531 -13.72 -25.50 8.42
CA LEU A 531 -13.69 -24.70 9.63
C LEU A 531 -14.20 -23.29 9.32
N VAL A 532 -14.92 -22.68 10.26
CA VAL A 532 -15.31 -21.26 10.24
C VAL A 532 -14.66 -20.58 11.43
N CYS A 533 -13.80 -19.60 11.20
CA CYS A 533 -13.25 -18.73 12.22
C CYS A 533 -13.94 -17.37 12.13
N ALA A 534 -14.52 -16.90 13.23
CA ALA A 534 -15.15 -15.59 13.27
C ALA A 534 -14.62 -14.78 14.46
N ASP A 535 -14.18 -13.56 14.20
CA ASP A 535 -13.88 -12.58 15.22
C ASP A 535 -15.09 -12.30 16.11
N SER A 536 -14.86 -12.11 17.41
CA SER A 536 -15.91 -11.68 18.34
C SER A 536 -16.38 -10.23 18.10
N GLU A 537 -15.54 -9.43 17.45
CA GLU A 537 -15.82 -8.04 17.09
C GLU A 537 -15.37 -7.78 15.65
N LEU A 538 -16.31 -7.39 14.78
CA LEU A 538 -16.09 -6.91 13.42
C LEU A 538 -16.66 -5.50 13.31
N PRO A 539 -16.23 -4.68 12.33
CA PRO A 539 -16.65 -3.28 12.21
C PRO A 539 -18.18 -3.09 12.07
N ASP A 540 -18.88 -4.12 11.58
CA ASP A 540 -20.33 -4.12 11.31
C ASP A 540 -21.15 -5.07 12.21
N ALA A 541 -20.51 -5.88 13.06
CA ALA A 541 -21.21 -6.76 14.01
C ALA A 541 -20.34 -7.13 15.22
N ARG A 542 -20.96 -7.23 16.41
CA ARG A 542 -20.28 -7.59 17.66
C ARG A 542 -21.22 -8.26 18.65
N GLY A 543 -20.63 -8.97 19.62
CA GLY A 543 -21.36 -9.51 20.77
C GLY A 543 -21.91 -10.92 20.56
N SER A 544 -22.58 -11.43 21.59
CA SER A 544 -23.04 -12.83 21.64
C SER A 544 -24.16 -13.13 20.64
N GLU A 545 -25.02 -12.15 20.31
CA GLU A 545 -26.10 -12.34 19.33
C GLU A 545 -25.55 -12.64 17.94
N TYR A 546 -24.56 -11.87 17.50
CA TYR A 546 -23.85 -12.09 16.25
C TYR A 546 -23.12 -13.44 16.23
N LEU A 547 -22.39 -13.78 17.29
CA LEU A 547 -21.72 -15.08 17.37
C LEU A 547 -22.72 -16.24 17.36
N THR A 548 -23.90 -16.07 17.97
CA THR A 548 -24.98 -17.07 17.95
C THR A 548 -25.54 -17.25 16.54
N GLU A 549 -25.74 -16.14 15.81
CA GLU A 549 -26.20 -16.15 14.42
C GLU A 549 -25.23 -16.94 13.53
N ILE A 550 -23.94 -16.60 13.58
CA ILE A 550 -22.90 -17.27 12.77
C ILE A 550 -22.76 -18.74 13.18
N MET A 551 -22.83 -19.06 14.47
CA MET A 551 -22.76 -20.44 14.95
C MET A 551 -23.91 -21.29 14.38
N ARG A 552 -25.14 -20.76 14.39
CA ARG A 552 -26.30 -21.47 13.82
C ARG A 552 -26.13 -21.70 12.32
N ALA A 553 -25.76 -20.66 11.58
CA ALA A 553 -25.54 -20.78 10.14
C ALA A 553 -24.35 -21.70 9.77
N ALA A 554 -23.29 -21.72 10.59
CA ALA A 554 -22.19 -22.67 10.43
C ALA A 554 -22.64 -24.11 10.72
N ALA A 555 -23.48 -24.30 11.76
CA ALA A 555 -24.05 -25.61 12.08
C ALA A 555 -24.99 -26.12 10.97
N ASP A 556 -25.77 -25.25 10.34
CA ASP A 556 -26.67 -25.59 9.22
C ASP A 556 -25.88 -26.11 8.00
N THR A 557 -24.66 -25.62 7.80
CA THR A 557 -23.73 -26.12 6.75
C THR A 557 -22.85 -27.28 7.21
N GLY A 558 -23.01 -27.74 8.47
CA GLY A 558 -22.20 -28.79 9.07
C GLY A 558 -20.73 -28.41 9.24
N SER A 559 -20.44 -27.12 9.43
CA SER A 559 -19.10 -26.54 9.56
C SER A 559 -18.80 -26.23 11.03
N PRO A 560 -17.67 -26.69 11.61
CA PRO A 560 -17.31 -26.32 12.97
C PRO A 560 -16.93 -24.83 13.06
N MET A 561 -17.36 -24.14 14.11
CA MET A 561 -17.06 -22.73 14.36
C MET A 561 -16.03 -22.55 15.47
N VAL A 562 -15.13 -21.58 15.27
CA VAL A 562 -14.15 -21.09 16.24
C VAL A 562 -14.32 -19.59 16.39
N ALA A 563 -14.48 -19.12 17.62
CA ALA A 563 -14.45 -17.69 17.92
C ALA A 563 -13.00 -17.22 18.10
N LEU A 564 -12.63 -16.13 17.43
CA LEU A 564 -11.35 -15.45 17.62
C LEU A 564 -11.53 -14.38 18.71
N VAL A 565 -10.76 -14.46 19.80
CA VAL A 565 -11.03 -13.70 21.04
C VAL A 565 -9.76 -12.96 21.50
N ARG A 566 -9.89 -11.74 22.03
CA ARG A 566 -8.73 -10.98 22.54
C ARG A 566 -8.45 -11.30 24.01
N ASP A 567 -9.51 -11.37 24.81
CA ASP A 567 -9.41 -11.49 26.26
C ASP A 567 -10.51 -12.39 26.86
N GLY A 568 -10.54 -12.45 28.19
CA GLY A 568 -11.52 -13.25 28.91
C GLY A 568 -12.96 -12.73 28.82
N ALA A 569 -13.20 -11.48 28.39
CA ALA A 569 -14.53 -10.96 28.13
C ALA A 569 -15.08 -11.50 26.81
N ASP A 570 -14.25 -11.49 25.76
CA ASP A 570 -14.58 -12.08 24.45
C ASP A 570 -14.83 -13.61 24.59
N GLU A 571 -14.05 -14.31 25.43
CA GLU A 571 -14.29 -15.73 25.75
C GLU A 571 -15.64 -15.97 26.46
N ARG A 572 -16.07 -15.06 27.34
CA ARG A 572 -17.39 -15.15 27.98
C ARG A 572 -18.49 -14.94 26.95
N LEU A 573 -18.35 -14.00 26.02
CA LEU A 573 -19.31 -13.76 24.94
C LEU A 573 -19.44 -14.98 24.03
N ALA A 574 -18.31 -15.58 23.62
CA ALA A 574 -18.29 -16.80 22.84
C ALA A 574 -19.00 -17.96 23.56
N ARG A 575 -18.78 -18.11 24.87
CA ARG A 575 -19.43 -19.13 25.70
C ARG A 575 -20.95 -18.92 25.81
N VAL A 576 -21.39 -17.68 26.00
CA VAL A 576 -22.83 -17.33 26.03
C VAL A 576 -23.49 -17.62 24.68
N ALA A 577 -22.78 -17.41 23.58
CA ALA A 577 -23.25 -17.75 22.23
C ALA A 577 -23.28 -19.26 21.94
N GLY A 578 -22.75 -20.11 22.83
CA GLY A 578 -22.66 -21.56 22.64
C GLY A 578 -21.45 -22.03 21.84
N VAL A 579 -20.50 -21.14 21.54
CA VAL A 579 -19.29 -21.49 20.78
C VAL A 579 -18.33 -22.25 21.68
N VAL A 580 -18.08 -23.52 21.35
CA VAL A 580 -17.26 -24.44 22.16
C VAL A 580 -15.76 -24.22 21.96
N ALA A 581 -15.35 -23.75 20.79
CA ALA A 581 -13.94 -23.55 20.46
C ALA A 581 -13.59 -22.07 20.35
N THR A 582 -12.59 -21.65 21.10
CA THR A 582 -12.02 -20.30 21.00
C THR A 582 -10.55 -20.36 20.64
N LEU A 583 -10.08 -19.34 19.92
CA LEU A 583 -8.68 -19.11 19.62
C LEU A 583 -8.30 -17.71 20.04
N ARG A 584 -7.38 -17.61 21.02
CA ARG A 584 -6.98 -16.32 21.58
C ARG A 584 -5.98 -15.60 20.69
N LYS A 585 -6.12 -14.28 20.59
CA LYS A 585 -5.16 -13.36 19.96
C LYS A 585 -4.09 -12.96 21.00
N PRO A 586 -2.79 -12.91 20.64
CA PRO A 586 -2.21 -13.27 19.34
C PRO A 586 -2.23 -14.78 19.08
N TYR A 587 -2.41 -15.18 17.82
CA TYR A 587 -2.63 -16.58 17.47
C TYR A 587 -1.37 -17.43 17.61
N GLU A 588 -1.31 -18.29 18.63
CA GLU A 588 -0.15 -19.18 18.78
C GLU A 588 -0.23 -20.39 17.84
N PRO A 589 0.83 -20.72 17.08
CA PRO A 589 0.85 -21.88 16.19
C PRO A 589 0.52 -23.20 16.89
N ALA A 590 0.98 -23.35 18.14
CA ALA A 590 0.70 -24.53 18.97
C ALA A 590 -0.76 -24.60 19.41
N ALA A 591 -1.37 -23.45 19.76
CA ALA A 591 -2.78 -23.39 20.13
C ALA A 591 -3.68 -23.71 18.92
N LEU A 592 -3.37 -23.17 17.75
CA LEU A 592 -4.08 -23.49 16.52
C LEU A 592 -3.92 -24.97 16.14
N ALA A 593 -2.73 -25.55 16.26
CA ALA A 593 -2.51 -26.97 15.97
C ALA A 593 -3.33 -27.90 16.88
N ARG A 594 -3.37 -27.60 18.19
CA ARG A 594 -4.23 -28.33 19.14
C ARG A 594 -5.71 -28.19 18.80
N LEU A 595 -6.13 -26.99 18.40
CA LEU A 595 -7.51 -26.72 18.01
C LEU A 595 -7.90 -27.50 16.75
N LEU A 596 -7.09 -27.44 15.69
CA LEU A 596 -7.33 -28.15 14.44
C LEU A 596 -7.36 -29.67 14.62
N SER A 597 -6.46 -30.22 15.45
CA SER A 597 -6.44 -31.66 15.75
C SER A 597 -7.73 -32.14 16.45
N ARG A 598 -8.43 -31.26 17.16
CA ARG A 598 -9.72 -31.58 17.81
C ARG A 598 -10.92 -31.43 16.89
N LEU A 599 -10.88 -30.45 15.98
CA LEU A 599 -12.05 -30.07 15.16
C LEU A 599 -12.02 -30.65 13.74
N VAL A 600 -10.83 -31.00 13.22
CA VAL A 600 -10.65 -31.53 11.87
C VAL A 600 -9.79 -32.80 11.93
N PRO A 601 -10.39 -33.99 12.17
CA PRO A 601 -9.65 -35.24 12.36
C PRO A 601 -8.94 -35.76 11.09
N ASP A 602 -9.33 -35.27 9.91
CA ASP A 602 -8.92 -35.76 8.59
C ASP A 602 -7.82 -34.88 7.91
N LEU A 603 -6.96 -34.24 8.70
CA LEU A 603 -5.82 -33.45 8.20
C LEU A 603 -4.89 -34.32 7.30
N PRO A 604 -4.62 -33.92 6.05
CA PRO A 604 -3.68 -34.64 5.20
C PRO A 604 -2.24 -34.46 5.71
N GLY A 605 -1.64 -35.55 6.19
CA GLY A 605 -0.20 -35.73 6.21
C GLY A 605 0.60 -34.93 7.24
N THR A 606 0.26 -35.00 8.54
CA THR A 606 1.34 -35.11 9.54
C THR A 606 1.77 -36.57 9.57
N THR A 607 2.81 -36.91 8.79
CA THR A 607 3.55 -38.14 9.02
C THR A 607 4.02 -38.12 10.46
N ARG A 608 3.35 -38.90 11.30
CA ARG A 608 3.88 -39.37 12.57
C ARG A 608 5.22 -40.04 12.25
N ALA A 609 6.32 -39.37 12.55
CA ALA A 609 7.64 -40.00 12.52
C ALA A 609 7.58 -41.23 13.45
N PRO A 610 7.88 -42.45 12.97
CA PRO A 610 7.98 -43.61 13.84
C PRO A 610 9.36 -43.60 14.52
N GLY A 611 9.36 -43.55 15.87
CA GLY A 611 10.45 -44.06 16.68
C GLY A 611 11.42 -43.04 17.29
N HIS A 612 11.07 -42.52 18.47
CA HIS A 612 12.00 -42.49 19.61
C HIS A 612 11.18 -42.80 20.88
N PRO A 613 11.54 -43.82 21.68
CA PRO A 613 10.87 -44.06 22.96
C PRO A 613 11.22 -42.94 23.95
N PRO A 614 10.39 -42.70 24.99
CA PRO A 614 10.75 -41.74 26.02
C PRO A 614 11.90 -42.30 26.84
N ASP A 615 12.93 -41.49 27.11
CA ASP A 615 13.82 -41.78 28.24
C ASP A 615 13.17 -41.23 29.52
N PRO A 616 12.87 -42.07 30.51
CA PRO A 616 12.29 -41.67 31.78
C PRO A 616 13.40 -41.49 32.82
N GLY A 617 13.88 -40.27 33.00
CA GLY A 617 14.77 -39.96 34.12
C GLY A 617 15.50 -38.64 33.98
N GLU A 618 15.52 -37.89 35.08
CA GLU A 618 16.55 -36.91 35.44
C GLU A 618 16.50 -35.56 34.68
N TRP A 619 16.40 -34.38 35.29
CA TRP A 619 16.21 -33.84 36.64
C TRP A 619 15.89 -32.34 36.37
N GLY A 620 14.97 -31.65 37.03
CA GLY A 620 15.04 -31.29 38.44
C GLY A 620 15.32 -29.79 38.59
N ALA A 621 14.33 -29.07 39.14
CA ALA A 621 14.43 -27.86 39.97
C ALA A 621 15.54 -26.80 39.67
N ARG A 622 15.12 -25.61 39.22
CA ARG A 622 15.03 -24.37 40.02
C ARG A 622 14.48 -23.22 39.21
#